data_AF-A0A7M7LRP0-F1
#
_entry.id   AF-A0A7M7LRP0-F1
#
_cell.length_a   1.000
_cell.length_b   1.000
_cell.length_c   1.000
_cell.angle_alpha   90.00
_cell.angle_beta   90.00
_cell.angle_gamma   90.00
#
_symmetry.space_group_name_H-M   'P 1'
#
loop_
_entity.id
_entity.type
_entity.pdbx_description
1 polymer ?
#
loop_
_entity_poly.entity_id
_entity_poly.type
_entity_poly.pdbx_seq_one_letter_code
_entity_poly.pdbx_strand_id
1 'polypeptide(L)'
;MDLDTAYIEPLIDDWLEGLKSYVKQQENLIKAKDEFYMPFIGNCYIQNCISLLILAIPLPIVKAIFKITEHLDLGPNTKYITIHLYDKFICNYFWEIYRNADQTESSWSQICKKISSQSKLYLMSCLQLANKMDSHFNTLKISQVLSILRCIDKKSKYTHNIIFSSEYKVFKTVGFRMPFCTPLNCIEVLLAATGLKENPNMQELTINLLDLVYLQREKFYSHLQCLIQGHIARTEQEKRSLMTLESNILLLGASVVLCGTFISCVDNGTAKVIASKLSELIDIKVDDIWDMANILLIMAIQE
;
A
#
# COMPACT_ATOMS: atom_id res chain seq x y z
N MET A 1 31.95 -3.31 -20.61
CA MET A 1 32.07 -2.34 -19.51
C MET A 1 30.71 -1.69 -19.43
N ASP A 2 29.80 -2.31 -18.68
CA ASP A 2 28.42 -1.84 -18.51
C ASP A 2 28.46 -0.53 -17.73
N LEU A 3 28.16 0.56 -18.44
CA LEU A 3 28.18 1.90 -17.87
C LEU A 3 27.01 2.10 -16.88
N ASP A 4 25.97 1.26 -16.93
CA ASP A 4 24.73 1.43 -16.18
C ASP A 4 24.79 0.87 -14.75
N THR A 5 25.52 -0.21 -14.48
CA THR A 5 25.56 -0.84 -13.16
C THR A 5 26.43 -0.06 -12.16
N ALA A 6 27.49 0.60 -12.65
CA ALA A 6 28.47 1.30 -11.82
C ALA A 6 27.94 2.55 -11.10
N TYR A 7 26.83 3.15 -11.57
CA TYR A 7 26.19 4.30 -10.93
C TYR A 7 25.02 3.92 -10.01
N ILE A 8 24.53 2.68 -10.08
CA ILE A 8 23.39 2.23 -9.29
C ILE A 8 23.83 1.85 -7.87
N GLU A 9 24.97 1.16 -7.72
CA GLU A 9 25.45 0.69 -6.41
C GLU A 9 25.58 1.83 -5.37
N PRO A 10 26.17 3.00 -5.68
CA PRO A 10 26.25 4.10 -4.71
C PRO A 10 24.88 4.70 -4.36
N LEU A 11 23.90 4.63 -5.27
CA LEU A 11 22.56 5.17 -5.07
C LEU A 11 21.65 4.23 -4.29
N ILE A 12 21.94 2.91 -4.28
CA ILE A 12 21.18 1.92 -3.51
C ILE A 12 21.25 2.24 -2.02
N ASP A 13 22.44 2.58 -1.52
CA ASP A 13 22.64 2.90 -0.10
C ASP A 13 21.86 4.17 0.30
N ASP A 14 21.94 5.23 -0.51
CA ASP A 14 21.17 6.47 -0.32
C ASP A 14 19.65 6.21 -0.35
N TRP A 15 19.18 5.36 -1.26
CA TRP A 15 17.76 4.99 -1.37
C TRP A 15 17.30 4.17 -0.16
N LEU A 16 18.11 3.22 0.30
CA LEU A 16 17.83 2.42 1.49
C LEU A 16 17.80 3.29 2.74
N GLU A 17 18.71 4.26 2.88
CA GLU A 17 18.69 5.23 3.97
C GLU A 17 17.41 6.08 3.93
N GLY A 18 17.02 6.55 2.74
CA GLY A 18 15.75 7.25 2.53
C GLY A 18 14.52 6.43 2.93
N LEU A 19 14.49 5.15 2.55
CA LEU A 19 13.40 4.23 2.91
C LEU A 19 13.38 3.94 4.43
N LYS A 20 14.54 3.72 5.06
CA LYS A 20 14.65 3.52 6.51
C LYS A 20 14.14 4.74 7.27
N SER A 21 14.54 5.93 6.82
CA SER A 21 14.08 7.21 7.38
C SER A 21 12.55 7.35 7.27
N TYR A 22 11.99 7.01 6.11
CA TYR A 22 10.54 7.01 5.89
C TYR A 22 9.80 6.02 6.81
N VAL A 23 10.25 4.76 6.89
CA VAL A 23 9.63 3.74 7.76
C VAL A 23 9.69 4.18 9.22
N LYS A 24 10.85 4.68 9.68
CA LYS A 24 11.01 5.19 11.04
C LYS A 24 10.09 6.37 11.35
N GLN A 25 9.88 7.26 10.39
CA GLN A 25 8.92 8.36 10.53
C GLN A 25 7.49 7.82 10.71
N GLN A 26 7.08 6.83 9.92
CA GLN A 26 5.76 6.19 10.04
C GLN A 26 5.60 5.50 11.41
N GLU A 27 6.59 4.73 11.86
CA GLU A 27 6.54 4.08 13.17
C GLU A 27 6.43 5.08 14.33
N ASN A 28 7.15 6.22 14.24
CA ASN A 28 7.09 7.26 15.25
C ASN A 28 5.69 7.89 15.33
N LEU A 29 5.01 8.07 14.19
CA LEU A 29 3.61 8.53 14.17
C LEU A 29 2.68 7.52 14.86
N ILE A 30 2.88 6.22 14.66
CA ILE A 30 2.09 5.15 15.32
C ILE A 30 2.34 5.10 16.83
N LYS A 31 3.59 5.32 17.25
CA LYS A 31 4.01 5.31 18.67
C LYS A 31 3.58 6.57 19.42
N ALA A 32 3.38 7.69 18.73
CA ALA A 32 2.87 8.91 19.33
C ALA A 32 1.48 8.64 19.95
N LYS A 33 1.33 8.92 21.25
CA LYS A 33 0.07 8.67 21.98
C LYS A 33 -1.00 9.73 21.71
N ASP A 34 -0.62 10.85 21.09
CA ASP A 34 -1.42 12.08 21.09
C ASP A 34 -2.41 12.21 19.93
N GLU A 35 -2.34 11.32 18.94
CA GLU A 35 -3.29 11.34 17.83
C GLU A 35 -4.30 10.20 18.00
N PHE A 36 -5.57 10.57 18.15
CA PHE A 36 -6.71 9.67 18.22
C PHE A 36 -7.09 9.29 16.79
N TYR A 37 -7.11 8.00 16.45
CA TYR A 37 -7.18 7.51 15.07
C TYR A 37 -8.41 6.64 14.80
N MET A 38 -9.16 6.91 13.73
CA MET A 38 -10.51 6.37 13.52
C MET A 38 -10.60 5.46 12.29
N PRO A 39 -11.40 4.37 12.31
CA PRO A 39 -11.59 3.44 11.20
C PRO A 39 -12.76 3.84 10.28
N PHE A 40 -12.75 3.39 9.03
CA PHE A 40 -13.93 3.36 8.16
C PHE A 40 -13.91 2.11 7.27
N ILE A 41 -14.97 1.30 7.06
CA ILE A 41 -16.26 1.02 7.73
C ILE A 41 -16.62 -0.43 7.33
N GLY A 42 -17.19 -1.21 8.25
CA GLY A 42 -17.87 -2.47 7.93
C GLY A 42 -18.19 -3.37 9.13
N ASN A 43 -19.20 -2.98 9.93
CA ASN A 43 -19.91 -3.86 10.89
C ASN A 43 -19.29 -4.13 12.28
N CYS A 44 -18.81 -3.12 13.00
CA CYS A 44 -18.58 -3.26 14.45
C CYS A 44 -19.23 -2.15 15.26
N TYR A 45 -20.06 -2.58 16.19
CA TYR A 45 -20.56 -1.82 17.32
C TYR A 45 -19.41 -1.15 18.07
N ILE A 46 -19.70 0.04 18.59
CA ILE A 46 -19.02 0.77 19.67
C ILE A 46 -18.01 -0.11 20.44
N GLN A 47 -16.71 0.12 20.21
CA GLN A 47 -15.59 0.19 21.16
C GLN A 47 -14.28 -0.02 20.37
N ASN A 48 -13.25 0.78 20.66
CA ASN A 48 -11.83 0.55 20.32
C ASN A 48 -11.38 0.82 18.87
N CYS A 49 -11.40 2.11 18.52
CA CYS A 49 -10.94 2.66 17.26
C CYS A 49 -9.51 3.22 17.41
N ILE A 50 -8.52 2.45 16.98
CA ILE A 50 -7.21 2.94 16.56
C ILE A 50 -7.02 2.38 15.15
N SER A 51 -6.88 3.23 14.14
CA SER A 51 -6.30 2.85 12.85
C SER A 51 -5.70 4.10 12.24
N LEU A 52 -4.37 4.19 12.37
CA LEU A 52 -3.55 5.09 11.59
C LEU A 52 -3.33 4.53 10.19
N LEU A 53 -3.08 5.48 9.29
CA LEU A 53 -2.37 5.38 8.02
C LEU A 53 -1.71 4.01 7.76
N ILE A 54 -1.94 3.50 6.55
CA ILE A 54 -1.36 2.31 5.92
C ILE A 54 -2.37 1.15 5.92
N LEU A 55 -3.36 1.31 5.04
CA LEU A 55 -4.21 0.26 4.49
C LEU A 55 -5.37 -0.24 5.38
N ALA A 56 -6.17 0.68 5.91
CA ALA A 56 -7.56 0.39 6.23
C ALA A 56 -8.48 0.49 4.99
N ILE A 57 -7.92 0.34 3.78
CA ILE A 57 -8.71 0.40 2.54
C ILE A 57 -9.55 -0.88 2.46
N PRO A 58 -10.88 -0.76 2.33
CA PRO A 58 -11.73 -1.94 2.16
C PRO A 58 -11.32 -2.77 0.94
N LEU A 59 -11.29 -4.09 1.09
CA LEU A 59 -10.99 -5.02 -0.01
C LEU A 59 -11.76 -4.75 -1.32
N PRO A 60 -13.05 -4.35 -1.31
CA PRO A 60 -13.76 -3.97 -2.53
C PRO A 60 -13.11 -2.83 -3.31
N ILE A 61 -12.48 -1.87 -2.63
CA ILE A 61 -11.77 -0.74 -3.26
C ILE A 61 -10.46 -1.23 -3.87
N VAL A 62 -9.67 -2.05 -3.17
CA VAL A 62 -8.45 -2.67 -3.71
C VAL A 62 -8.75 -3.46 -4.97
N LYS A 63 -9.78 -4.33 -4.92
CA LYS A 63 -10.26 -5.09 -6.08
C LYS A 63 -10.71 -4.20 -7.23
N ALA A 64 -11.36 -3.07 -6.93
CA ALA A 64 -11.78 -2.13 -7.96
C ALA A 64 -10.57 -1.46 -8.62
N ILE A 65 -9.57 -1.03 -7.85
CA ILE A 65 -8.32 -0.46 -8.38
C ILE A 65 -7.66 -1.45 -9.32
N PHE A 66 -7.46 -2.70 -8.88
CA PHE A 66 -6.78 -3.74 -9.66
C PHE A 66 -7.49 -3.99 -10.99
N LYS A 67 -8.83 -4.17 -10.96
CA LYS A 67 -9.62 -4.36 -12.17
C LYS A 67 -9.59 -3.16 -13.12
N ILE A 68 -9.61 -1.94 -12.58
CA ILE A 68 -9.57 -0.72 -13.40
C ILE A 68 -8.20 -0.56 -14.05
N THR A 69 -7.12 -0.78 -13.29
CA THR A 69 -5.74 -0.70 -13.82
C THR A 69 -5.48 -1.75 -14.88
N GLU A 70 -5.98 -2.97 -14.68
CA GLU A 70 -5.91 -4.06 -15.66
C GLU A 70 -6.73 -3.71 -16.93
N HIS A 71 -7.97 -3.26 -16.77
CA HIS A 71 -8.82 -2.89 -17.91
C HIS A 71 -8.26 -1.76 -18.77
N LEU A 72 -7.48 -0.86 -18.16
CA LEU A 72 -6.87 0.30 -18.82
C LEU A 72 -5.42 0.06 -19.26
N ASP A 73 -4.85 -1.10 -18.95
CA ASP A 73 -3.45 -1.44 -19.20
C ASP A 73 -2.48 -0.40 -18.59
N LEU A 74 -2.68 -0.12 -17.29
CA LEU A 74 -1.84 0.81 -16.53
C LEU A 74 -0.69 0.07 -15.84
N GLY A 75 0.43 0.77 -15.64
CA GLY A 75 1.62 0.20 -15.00
C GLY A 75 1.40 -0.30 -13.57
N PRO A 76 2.23 -1.24 -13.09
CA PRO A 76 2.09 -1.83 -11.76
C PRO A 76 2.31 -0.80 -10.63
N ASN A 77 3.10 0.25 -10.86
CA ASN A 77 3.25 1.32 -9.87
C ASN A 77 1.95 2.11 -9.69
N THR A 78 1.18 2.31 -10.76
CA THR A 78 -0.09 3.05 -10.72
C THR A 78 -1.07 2.45 -9.71
N LYS A 79 -1.22 1.13 -9.61
CA LYS A 79 -2.14 0.50 -8.63
C LYS A 79 -1.72 0.79 -7.19
N TYR A 80 -0.46 0.59 -6.83
CA TYR A 80 -0.01 0.78 -5.45
C TYR A 80 0.01 2.25 -5.05
N ILE A 81 0.46 3.15 -5.93
CA ILE A 81 0.39 4.60 -5.70
C ILE A 81 -1.06 5.03 -5.49
N THR A 82 -2.00 4.53 -6.30
CA THR A 82 -3.43 4.83 -6.16
C THR A 82 -3.97 4.40 -4.80
N ILE A 83 -3.62 3.19 -4.35
CA ILE A 83 -4.01 2.68 -3.03
C ILE A 83 -3.53 3.63 -1.93
N HIS A 84 -2.22 3.87 -1.85
CA HIS A 84 -1.64 4.71 -0.80
C HIS A 84 -2.15 6.16 -0.84
N LEU A 85 -2.35 6.70 -2.05
CA LEU A 85 -2.89 8.05 -2.22
C LEU A 85 -4.35 8.13 -1.78
N TYR A 86 -5.16 7.13 -2.12
CA TYR A 86 -6.56 7.08 -1.75
C TYR A 86 -6.75 6.95 -0.23
N ASP A 87 -5.96 6.09 0.43
CA ASP A 87 -5.94 5.96 1.89
C ASP A 87 -5.69 7.32 2.56
N LYS A 88 -4.57 7.96 2.18
CA LYS A 88 -4.16 9.25 2.73
C LYS A 88 -5.18 10.36 2.45
N PHE A 89 -5.73 10.40 1.23
CA PHE A 89 -6.74 11.37 0.87
C PHE A 89 -8.02 11.20 1.69
N ILE A 90 -8.55 9.98 1.82
CA ILE A 90 -9.78 9.72 2.57
C ILE A 90 -9.60 10.07 4.04
N CYS A 91 -8.47 9.72 4.64
CA CYS A 91 -8.14 10.12 6.01
C CYS A 91 -8.14 11.64 6.18
N ASN A 92 -7.40 12.37 5.33
CA ASN A 92 -7.32 13.83 5.42
C ASN A 92 -8.67 14.50 5.16
N TYR A 93 -9.40 14.02 4.16
CA TYR A 93 -10.71 14.56 3.79
C TYR A 93 -11.76 14.31 4.88
N PHE A 94 -11.73 13.13 5.50
CA PHE A 94 -12.56 12.83 6.65
C PHE A 94 -12.31 13.81 7.79
N TRP A 95 -11.04 14.04 8.15
CA TRP A 95 -10.67 15.00 9.19
C TRP A 95 -11.08 16.44 8.87
N GLU A 96 -11.00 16.83 7.60
CA GLU A 96 -11.46 18.14 7.13
C GLU A 96 -12.98 18.28 7.32
N ILE A 97 -13.78 17.26 7.00
CA ILE A 97 -15.23 17.31 7.23
C ILE A 97 -15.55 17.25 8.72
N TYR A 98 -14.91 16.36 9.47
CA TYR A 98 -15.19 16.15 10.88
C TYR A 98 -14.94 17.41 11.72
N ARG A 99 -13.81 18.11 11.47
CA ARG A 99 -13.50 19.38 12.15
C ARG A 99 -14.51 20.50 11.86
N ASN A 100 -15.23 20.41 10.75
CA ASN A 100 -16.20 21.40 10.30
C ASN A 100 -17.66 21.01 10.62
N ALA A 101 -17.89 19.88 11.30
CA ALA A 101 -19.23 19.37 11.61
C ALA A 101 -19.55 19.48 13.10
N ASP A 102 -20.84 19.66 13.43
CA ASP A 102 -21.33 19.58 14.81
C ASP A 102 -21.19 18.13 15.30
N GLN A 103 -20.59 17.91 16.48
CA GLN A 103 -20.23 16.58 16.99
C GLN A 103 -21.42 15.77 17.55
N THR A 104 -22.47 15.60 16.75
CA THR A 104 -23.71 14.87 17.11
C THR A 104 -23.80 13.51 16.38
N GLU A 105 -24.56 12.54 16.90
CA GLU A 105 -24.76 11.25 16.21
C GLU A 105 -25.38 11.39 14.82
N SER A 106 -26.26 12.37 14.63
CA SER A 106 -26.89 12.64 13.32
C SER A 106 -25.88 13.20 12.31
N SER A 107 -24.84 13.91 12.75
CA SER A 107 -23.80 14.42 11.87
C SER A 107 -22.91 13.30 11.34
N TRP A 108 -22.63 12.27 12.14
CA TRP A 108 -21.83 11.10 11.71
C TRP A 108 -22.42 10.42 10.48
N SER A 109 -23.72 10.14 10.47
CA SER A 109 -24.40 9.55 9.31
C SER A 109 -24.31 10.43 8.06
N GLN A 110 -24.39 11.74 8.23
CA GLN A 110 -24.29 12.71 7.13
C GLN A 110 -22.86 12.77 6.56
N ILE A 111 -21.84 12.76 7.42
CA ILE A 111 -20.43 12.70 7.02
C ILE A 111 -20.16 11.43 6.20
N CYS A 112 -20.60 10.26 6.70
CA CYS A 112 -20.47 8.98 6.00
C CYS A 112 -21.11 9.04 4.61
N LYS A 113 -22.34 9.55 4.51
CA LYS A 113 -23.07 9.66 3.24
C LYS A 113 -22.36 10.59 2.27
N LYS A 114 -21.83 11.72 2.75
CA LYS A 114 -21.10 12.69 1.91
C LYS A 114 -19.83 12.08 1.32
N ILE A 115 -19.01 11.43 2.15
CA ILE A 115 -17.78 10.77 1.70
C ILE A 115 -18.11 9.62 0.73
N SER A 116 -19.07 8.76 1.09
CA SER A 116 -19.46 7.62 0.27
C SER A 116 -19.98 8.05 -1.10
N SER A 117 -20.76 9.14 -1.17
CA SER A 117 -21.34 9.64 -2.43
C SER A 117 -20.29 10.06 -3.48
N GLN A 118 -19.09 10.45 -3.03
CA GLN A 118 -18.02 10.95 -3.90
C GLN A 118 -16.84 9.97 -4.00
N SER A 119 -16.86 8.87 -3.25
CA SER A 119 -15.78 7.88 -3.17
C SER A 119 -15.27 7.41 -4.54
N LYS A 120 -16.18 7.11 -5.48
CA LYS A 120 -15.84 6.66 -6.84
C LYS A 120 -15.11 7.73 -7.65
N LEU A 121 -15.55 8.98 -7.54
CA LEU A 121 -14.91 10.12 -8.20
C LEU A 121 -13.52 10.38 -7.62
N TYR A 122 -13.39 10.30 -6.29
CA TYR A 122 -12.10 10.44 -5.61
C TYR A 122 -11.15 9.30 -5.93
N LEU A 123 -11.64 8.06 -6.04
CA LEU A 123 -10.84 6.92 -6.48
C LEU A 123 -10.25 7.16 -7.88
N MET A 124 -11.08 7.57 -8.83
CA MET A 124 -10.63 7.88 -10.20
C MET A 124 -9.71 9.11 -10.25
N SER A 125 -9.87 10.05 -9.32
CA SER A 125 -8.96 11.21 -9.20
C SER A 125 -7.59 10.78 -8.67
N CYS A 126 -7.54 9.89 -7.67
CA CYS A 126 -6.30 9.31 -7.18
C CYS A 126 -5.59 8.50 -8.28
N LEU A 127 -6.36 7.72 -9.06
CA LEU A 127 -5.83 6.94 -10.18
C LEU A 127 -5.21 7.82 -11.26
N GLN A 128 -5.85 8.93 -11.63
CA GLN A 128 -5.29 9.89 -12.59
C GLN A 128 -3.98 10.50 -12.11
N LEU A 129 -3.92 10.91 -10.84
CA LEU A 129 -2.69 11.45 -10.25
C LEU A 129 -1.58 10.40 -10.22
N ALA A 130 -1.90 9.16 -9.81
CA ALA A 130 -0.94 8.06 -9.80
C ALA A 130 -0.39 7.75 -11.21
N ASN A 131 -1.26 7.69 -12.23
CA ASN A 131 -0.87 7.46 -13.61
C ASN A 131 0.01 8.59 -14.18
N LYS A 132 -0.16 9.82 -13.71
CA LYS A 132 0.72 10.94 -14.10
C LYS A 132 2.12 10.80 -13.52
N MET A 133 2.27 10.10 -12.40
CA MET A 133 3.57 9.79 -11.80
C MET A 133 4.27 8.62 -12.48
N ASP A 134 3.48 7.68 -13.02
CA ASP A 134 3.95 6.49 -13.74
C ASP A 134 4.00 6.76 -15.26
N SER A 135 4.75 7.80 -15.66
CA SER A 135 4.72 8.37 -17.02
C SER A 135 5.25 7.45 -18.13
N HIS A 136 5.83 6.30 -17.78
CA HIS A 136 6.40 5.36 -18.74
C HIS A 136 5.34 4.50 -19.44
N PHE A 137 4.12 4.43 -18.89
CA PHE A 137 3.02 3.62 -19.42
C PHE A 137 1.97 4.47 -20.15
N ASN A 138 0.80 3.87 -20.39
CA ASN A 138 -0.34 4.50 -21.03
C ASN A 138 -0.78 5.77 -20.27
N THR A 139 -0.85 6.91 -20.96
CA THR A 139 -1.35 8.15 -20.36
C THR A 139 -2.87 8.12 -20.29
N LEU A 140 -3.41 8.09 -19.06
CA LEU A 140 -4.84 8.05 -18.81
C LEU A 140 -5.53 9.33 -19.30
N LYS A 141 -6.45 9.20 -20.27
CA LYS A 141 -7.22 10.32 -20.83
C LYS A 141 -8.48 10.57 -20.00
N ILE A 142 -8.90 11.84 -19.92
CA ILE A 142 -10.16 12.23 -19.24
C ILE A 142 -11.37 11.52 -19.85
N SER A 143 -11.37 11.22 -21.15
CA SER A 143 -12.45 10.46 -21.80
C SER A 143 -12.58 9.02 -21.28
N GLN A 144 -11.46 8.35 -20.99
CA GLN A 144 -11.45 7.01 -20.39
C GLN A 144 -11.97 7.06 -18.95
N VAL A 145 -11.57 8.09 -18.19
CA VAL A 145 -12.07 8.33 -16.82
C VAL A 145 -13.58 8.55 -16.81
N LEU A 146 -14.09 9.37 -17.72
CA LEU A 146 -15.53 9.57 -17.89
C LEU A 146 -16.26 8.27 -18.25
N SER A 147 -15.68 7.45 -19.13
CA SER A 147 -16.25 6.17 -19.52
C SER A 147 -16.39 5.24 -18.31
N ILE A 148 -15.32 5.08 -17.52
CA ILE A 148 -15.34 4.24 -16.32
C ILE A 148 -16.32 4.77 -15.29
N LEU A 149 -16.31 6.07 -15.01
CA LEU A 149 -17.24 6.69 -14.05
C LEU A 149 -18.70 6.47 -14.46
N ARG A 150 -19.04 6.51 -15.75
CA ARG A 150 -20.38 6.18 -16.25
C ARG A 150 -20.74 4.70 -16.04
N CYS A 151 -19.77 3.80 -16.15
CA CYS A 151 -19.97 2.38 -15.89
C CYS A 151 -20.20 2.09 -14.39
N ILE A 152 -19.38 2.65 -13.52
CA ILE A 152 -19.40 2.35 -12.07
C ILE A 152 -20.40 3.22 -11.28
N ASP A 153 -20.83 4.35 -11.84
CA ASP A 153 -21.76 5.25 -11.18
C ASP A 153 -22.82 5.84 -12.11
N LYS A 154 -23.83 5.01 -12.40
CA LYS A 154 -24.95 5.36 -13.29
C LYS A 154 -25.84 6.51 -12.78
N LYS A 155 -25.74 6.87 -11.50
CA LYS A 155 -26.61 7.89 -10.87
C LYS A 155 -26.09 9.31 -11.05
N SER A 156 -24.78 9.49 -11.22
CA SER A 156 -24.14 10.79 -11.24
C SER A 156 -23.74 11.18 -12.66
N LYS A 157 -23.91 12.46 -13.00
CA LYS A 157 -23.42 13.01 -14.26
C LYS A 157 -22.05 13.65 -14.04
N TYR A 158 -21.04 13.10 -14.69
CA TYR A 158 -19.67 13.61 -14.64
C TYR A 158 -19.36 14.45 -15.88
N THR A 159 -18.74 15.60 -15.66
CA THR A 159 -18.24 16.51 -16.71
C THR A 159 -16.72 16.66 -16.56
N HIS A 160 -16.05 17.16 -17.61
CA HIS A 160 -14.61 17.45 -17.56
C HIS A 160 -14.24 18.34 -16.37
N ASN A 161 -15.02 19.40 -16.12
CA ASN A 161 -14.76 20.33 -15.02
C ASN A 161 -14.88 19.67 -13.65
N ILE A 162 -15.82 18.73 -13.48
CA ILE A 162 -15.97 17.96 -12.22
C ILE A 162 -14.74 17.08 -11.99
N ILE A 163 -14.25 16.41 -13.04
CA ILE A 163 -13.05 15.57 -12.94
C ILE A 163 -11.83 16.41 -12.57
N PHE A 164 -11.61 17.52 -13.28
CA PHE A 164 -10.46 18.40 -13.01
C PHE A 164 -10.52 18.99 -11.60
N SER A 165 -11.68 19.48 -11.18
CA SER A 165 -11.88 20.04 -9.83
C SER A 165 -11.65 18.98 -8.75
N SER A 166 -12.12 17.75 -8.97
CA SER A 166 -11.91 16.64 -8.04
C SER A 166 -10.45 16.23 -7.97
N GLU A 167 -9.75 16.16 -9.11
CA GLU A 167 -8.31 15.86 -9.16
C GLU A 167 -7.51 16.90 -8.37
N TYR A 168 -7.76 18.18 -8.63
CA TYR A 168 -7.12 19.27 -7.90
C TYR A 168 -7.41 19.21 -6.39
N LYS A 169 -8.67 18.91 -6.02
CA LYS A 169 -9.06 18.75 -4.62
C LYS A 169 -8.28 17.63 -3.94
N VAL A 170 -8.21 16.45 -4.55
CA VAL A 170 -7.44 15.31 -4.01
C VAL A 170 -5.99 15.73 -3.79
N PHE A 171 -5.35 16.33 -4.79
CA PHE A 171 -3.94 16.68 -4.71
C PHE A 171 -3.68 17.75 -3.65
N LYS A 172 -4.56 18.75 -3.53
CA LYS A 172 -4.50 19.78 -2.49
C LYS A 172 -4.69 19.20 -1.09
N THR A 173 -5.67 18.31 -0.90
CA THR A 173 -5.97 17.69 0.41
C THR A 173 -4.82 16.83 0.93
N VAL A 174 -4.01 16.24 0.06
CA VAL A 174 -2.78 15.51 0.46
C VAL A 174 -1.54 16.42 0.56
N GLY A 175 -1.73 17.74 0.48
CA GLY A 175 -0.66 18.73 0.61
C GLY A 175 0.32 18.74 -0.56
N PHE A 176 -0.15 18.42 -1.77
CA PHE A 176 0.67 18.31 -2.98
C PHE A 176 1.82 17.29 -2.87
N ARG A 177 1.66 16.26 -2.02
CA ARG A 177 2.65 15.19 -1.81
C ARG A 177 2.12 13.84 -2.27
N MET A 178 2.75 13.27 -3.28
CA MET A 178 2.46 11.91 -3.77
C MET A 178 3.18 10.85 -2.92
N PRO A 179 2.64 9.62 -2.81
CA PRO A 179 3.33 8.52 -2.17
C PRO A 179 4.41 7.98 -3.11
N PHE A 180 5.68 8.29 -2.81
CA PHE A 180 6.84 7.85 -3.60
C PHE A 180 7.50 6.57 -3.05
N CYS A 181 7.20 6.20 -1.81
CA CYS A 181 7.74 5.00 -1.16
C CYS A 181 6.63 3.95 -1.06
N THR A 182 6.35 3.25 -2.18
CA THR A 182 5.42 2.11 -2.16
C THR A 182 6.17 0.81 -1.87
N PRO A 183 5.48 -0.25 -1.40
CA PRO A 183 6.10 -1.57 -1.24
C PRO A 183 6.76 -2.10 -2.53
N LEU A 184 6.21 -1.77 -3.71
CA LEU A 184 6.84 -2.14 -4.98
C LEU A 184 8.20 -1.47 -5.17
N ASN A 185 8.33 -0.18 -4.82
CA ASN A 185 9.63 0.50 -4.90
C ASN A 185 10.65 -0.12 -3.92
N CYS A 186 10.23 -0.51 -2.72
CA CYS A 186 11.09 -1.26 -1.80
C CYS A 186 11.56 -2.57 -2.43
N ILE A 187 10.66 -3.33 -3.04
CA ILE A 187 10.99 -4.60 -3.73
C ILE A 187 11.99 -4.35 -4.86
N GLU A 188 11.78 -3.34 -5.70
CA GLU A 188 12.68 -3.00 -6.81
C GLU A 188 14.11 -2.68 -6.32
N VAL A 189 14.23 -1.91 -5.23
CA VAL A 189 15.52 -1.58 -4.60
C VAL A 189 16.17 -2.84 -4.01
N LEU A 190 15.40 -3.68 -3.30
CA LEU A 190 15.92 -4.89 -2.69
C LEU A 190 16.32 -5.94 -3.73
N LEU A 191 15.58 -6.08 -4.83
CA LEU A 191 15.96 -6.94 -5.97
C LEU A 191 17.27 -6.45 -6.61
N ALA A 192 17.45 -5.14 -6.75
CA ALA A 192 18.70 -4.57 -7.26
C ALA A 192 19.86 -4.84 -6.29
N ALA A 193 19.68 -4.53 -5.01
CA ALA A 193 20.69 -4.71 -3.97
C ALA A 193 21.12 -6.18 -3.80
N THR A 194 20.19 -7.13 -3.99
CA THR A 194 20.47 -8.58 -3.89
C THR A 194 21.03 -9.19 -5.18
N GLY A 195 21.02 -8.46 -6.31
CA GLY A 195 21.41 -8.98 -7.63
C GLY A 195 20.33 -9.84 -8.31
N LEU A 196 19.14 -9.94 -7.73
CA LEU A 196 18.03 -10.74 -8.27
C LEU A 196 17.25 -10.02 -9.39
N LYS A 197 17.48 -8.71 -9.56
CA LYS A 197 16.80 -7.89 -10.58
C LYS A 197 17.04 -8.36 -12.01
N GLU A 198 18.18 -9.00 -12.27
CA GLU A 198 18.55 -9.51 -13.60
C GLU A 198 17.67 -10.68 -14.07
N ASN A 199 16.96 -11.33 -13.14
CA ASN A 199 16.00 -12.37 -13.48
C ASN A 199 14.63 -11.75 -13.81
N PRO A 200 14.19 -11.73 -15.08
CA PRO A 200 12.92 -11.10 -15.47
C PRO A 200 11.72 -11.75 -14.78
N ASN A 201 11.79 -13.06 -14.51
CA ASN A 201 10.72 -13.78 -13.83
C ASN A 201 10.56 -13.32 -12.37
N MET A 202 11.63 -12.83 -11.73
CA MET A 202 11.56 -12.35 -10.35
C MET A 202 10.76 -11.05 -10.22
N GLN A 203 10.81 -10.17 -11.21
CA GLN A 203 10.04 -8.91 -11.18
C GLN A 203 8.54 -9.20 -11.26
N GLU A 204 8.10 -10.01 -12.22
CA GLU A 204 6.69 -10.39 -12.36
C GLU A 204 6.21 -11.21 -11.16
N LEU A 205 7.00 -12.17 -10.70
CA LEU A 205 6.68 -12.99 -9.53
C LEU A 205 6.48 -12.15 -8.27
N THR A 206 7.38 -11.19 -8.01
CA THR A 206 7.26 -10.32 -6.82
C THR A 206 6.07 -9.37 -6.90
N ILE A 207 5.68 -8.91 -8.10
CA ILE A 207 4.43 -8.16 -8.30
C ILE A 207 3.21 -9.04 -8.00
N ASN A 208 3.18 -10.28 -8.49
CA ASN A 208 2.07 -11.21 -8.23
C ASN A 208 1.95 -11.56 -6.74
N LEU A 209 3.08 -11.78 -6.08
CA LEU A 209 3.13 -12.00 -4.63
C LEU A 209 2.66 -10.76 -3.85
N LEU A 210 3.03 -9.56 -4.30
CA LEU A 210 2.55 -8.34 -3.67
C LEU A 210 1.05 -8.15 -3.90
N ASP A 211 0.53 -8.42 -5.10
CA ASP A 211 -0.91 -8.42 -5.39
C ASP A 211 -1.67 -9.36 -4.46
N LEU A 212 -1.16 -10.56 -4.23
CA LEU A 212 -1.70 -11.54 -3.27
C LEU A 212 -1.77 -10.94 -1.85
N VAL A 213 -0.69 -10.31 -1.37
CA VAL A 213 -0.68 -9.65 -0.05
C VAL A 213 -1.78 -8.59 0.05
N TYR A 214 -1.96 -7.76 -0.99
CA TYR A 214 -3.00 -6.72 -0.98
C TYR A 214 -4.42 -7.30 -1.04
N LEU A 215 -4.63 -8.39 -1.77
CA LEU A 215 -5.94 -9.05 -1.91
C LEU A 215 -6.32 -9.90 -0.69
N GLN A 216 -5.34 -10.48 0.01
CA GLN A 216 -5.52 -11.32 1.19
C GLN A 216 -4.97 -10.67 2.47
N ARG A 217 -4.88 -9.34 2.52
CA ARG A 217 -4.26 -8.56 3.61
C ARG A 217 -4.72 -9.01 5.01
N GLU A 218 -6.04 -9.13 5.21
CA GLU A 218 -6.61 -9.54 6.50
C GLU A 218 -6.14 -10.93 6.93
N LYS A 219 -6.12 -11.90 6.00
CA LYS A 219 -5.64 -13.27 6.26
C LYS A 219 -4.13 -13.30 6.49
N PHE A 220 -3.38 -12.53 5.70
CA PHE A 220 -1.92 -12.45 5.79
C PHE A 220 -1.45 -11.94 7.16
N TYR A 221 -1.97 -10.78 7.58
CA TYR A 221 -1.54 -10.18 8.84
C TYR A 221 -2.13 -10.87 10.08
N SER A 222 -3.30 -11.51 9.97
CA SER A 222 -3.82 -12.35 11.06
C SER A 222 -2.97 -13.60 11.30
N HIS A 223 -2.46 -14.25 10.24
CA HIS A 223 -1.50 -15.34 10.37
C HIS A 223 -0.17 -14.89 10.96
N LEU A 224 0.36 -13.76 10.48
CA LEU A 224 1.61 -13.19 10.98
C LEU A 224 1.52 -12.84 12.47
N GLN A 225 0.39 -12.25 12.87
CA GLN A 225 0.11 -11.99 14.27
C GLN A 225 0.04 -13.28 15.11
N CYS A 226 -0.67 -14.30 14.62
CA CYS A 226 -0.79 -15.58 15.32
C CYS A 226 0.60 -16.23 15.52
N LEU A 227 1.49 -16.10 14.53
CA LEU A 227 2.86 -16.60 14.62
C LEU A 227 3.68 -15.85 15.68
N ILE A 228 3.61 -14.52 15.71
CA ILE A 228 4.40 -13.69 16.63
C ILE A 228 3.86 -13.73 18.07
N GLN A 229 2.54 -13.69 18.25
CA GLN A 229 1.90 -13.50 19.56
C GLN A 229 1.26 -14.78 20.12
N GLY A 230 1.02 -15.79 19.27
CA GLY A 230 0.27 -17.00 19.63
C GLY A 230 -1.26 -16.83 19.65
N HIS A 231 -1.75 -15.60 19.45
CA HIS A 231 -3.18 -15.26 19.41
C HIS A 231 -3.45 -13.99 18.59
N ILE A 232 -4.71 -13.77 18.22
CA ILE A 232 -5.19 -12.54 17.55
C ILE A 232 -5.24 -11.39 18.57
N ALA A 233 -4.82 -10.18 18.18
CA ALA A 233 -4.79 -8.99 19.05
C ALA A 233 -6.13 -8.76 19.74
N ARG A 234 -6.09 -8.57 21.06
CA ARG A 234 -7.27 -8.20 21.86
C ARG A 234 -7.08 -6.87 22.57
N THR A 235 -5.84 -6.52 22.90
CA THR A 235 -5.50 -5.28 23.60
C THR A 235 -5.14 -4.16 22.61
N GLU A 236 -5.32 -2.91 23.04
CA GLU A 236 -4.93 -1.74 22.23
C GLU A 236 -3.41 -1.70 21.94
N GLN A 237 -2.60 -2.23 22.87
CA GLN A 237 -1.15 -2.33 22.68
C GLN A 237 -0.80 -3.34 21.58
N GLU A 238 -1.45 -4.51 21.57
CA GLU A 238 -1.23 -5.52 20.52
C GLU A 238 -1.68 -5.03 19.16
N LYS A 239 -2.79 -4.27 19.09
CA LYS A 239 -3.24 -3.62 17.85
C LYS A 239 -2.24 -2.59 17.34
N ARG A 240 -1.68 -1.76 18.23
CA ARG A 240 -0.61 -0.79 17.86
C ARG A 240 0.66 -1.49 17.38
N SER A 241 1.04 -2.60 18.02
CA SER A 241 2.17 -3.42 17.57
C SER A 241 1.91 -4.01 16.17
N LEU A 242 0.70 -4.52 15.92
CA LEU A 242 0.31 -5.00 14.59
C LEU A 242 0.35 -3.89 13.54
N MET A 243 -0.13 -2.68 13.86
CA MET A 243 -0.05 -1.53 12.95
C MET A 243 1.40 -1.15 12.63
N THR A 244 2.28 -1.18 13.64
CA THR A 244 3.70 -0.93 13.44
C THR A 244 4.29 -1.95 12.46
N LEU A 245 3.90 -3.21 12.58
CA LEU A 245 4.31 -4.28 11.68
C LEU A 245 3.76 -4.10 10.26
N GLU A 246 2.47 -3.81 10.12
CA GLU A 246 1.80 -3.54 8.83
C GLU A 246 2.38 -2.30 8.12
N SER A 247 2.87 -1.32 8.89
CA SER A 247 3.47 -0.10 8.36
C SER A 247 4.89 -0.30 7.82
N ASN A 248 5.54 -1.42 8.17
CA ASN A 248 6.92 -1.68 7.78
C ASN A 248 7.00 -2.21 6.35
N ILE A 249 6.97 -1.29 5.39
CA ILE A 249 7.06 -1.59 3.95
C ILE A 249 8.39 -2.24 3.55
N LEU A 250 9.46 -2.05 4.33
CA LEU A 250 10.77 -2.68 4.10
C LEU A 250 10.75 -4.16 4.45
N LEU A 251 10.17 -4.50 5.61
CA LEU A 251 9.95 -5.89 6.00
C LEU A 251 9.06 -6.61 4.99
N LEU A 252 7.93 -6.00 4.61
CA LEU A 252 7.05 -6.56 3.58
C LEU A 252 7.81 -6.78 2.26
N GLY A 253 8.57 -5.78 1.80
CA GLY A 253 9.35 -5.88 0.57
C GLY A 253 10.39 -7.00 0.63
N ALA A 254 11.13 -7.12 1.73
CA ALA A 254 12.13 -8.17 1.92
C ALA A 254 11.49 -9.57 1.96
N SER A 255 10.36 -9.72 2.65
CA SER A 255 9.63 -11.00 2.69
C SER A 255 9.04 -11.41 1.35
N VAL A 256 8.57 -10.45 0.53
CA VAL A 256 8.13 -10.72 -0.84
C VAL A 256 9.30 -11.17 -1.72
N VAL A 257 10.45 -10.49 -1.64
CA VAL A 257 11.66 -10.88 -2.37
C VAL A 257 12.11 -12.28 -1.95
N LEU A 258 12.20 -12.56 -0.65
CA LEU A 258 12.60 -13.87 -0.13
C LEU A 258 11.61 -14.97 -0.55
N CYS A 259 10.30 -14.72 -0.47
CA CYS A 259 9.30 -15.66 -0.99
C CYS A 259 9.47 -15.94 -2.49
N GLY A 260 9.79 -14.91 -3.28
CA GLY A 260 10.10 -15.07 -4.71
C GLY A 260 11.29 -15.99 -4.94
N THR A 261 12.31 -15.95 -4.08
CA THR A 261 13.46 -16.85 -4.17
C THR A 261 13.11 -18.30 -3.85
N PHE A 262 12.20 -18.53 -2.89
CA PHE A 262 11.69 -19.87 -2.58
C PHE A 262 10.95 -20.48 -3.77
N ILE A 263 10.08 -19.69 -4.42
CA ILE A 263 9.28 -20.15 -5.57
C ILE A 263 10.15 -20.33 -6.82
N SER A 264 11.20 -19.54 -6.98
CA SER A 264 12.14 -19.67 -8.10
C SER A 264 13.07 -20.89 -7.98
N CYS A 265 12.84 -21.77 -7.01
CA CYS A 265 13.59 -23.00 -6.76
C CYS A 265 15.10 -22.76 -6.60
N VAL A 266 15.46 -21.60 -6.05
CA VAL A 266 16.83 -21.31 -5.63
C VAL A 266 17.18 -22.27 -4.49
N ASP A 267 18.40 -22.83 -4.50
CA ASP A 267 18.79 -23.79 -3.48
C ASP A 267 18.71 -23.17 -2.08
N ASN A 268 18.45 -24.00 -1.07
CA ASN A 268 18.28 -23.56 0.32
C ASN A 268 19.52 -22.83 0.88
N GLY A 269 20.71 -23.08 0.32
CA GLY A 269 21.93 -22.36 0.69
C GLY A 269 21.86 -20.91 0.21
N THR A 270 21.57 -20.71 -1.07
CA THR A 270 21.43 -19.37 -1.67
C THR A 270 20.26 -18.60 -1.06
N ALA A 271 19.14 -19.24 -0.73
CA ALA A 271 18.03 -18.59 -0.03
C ALA A 271 18.43 -18.04 1.35
N LYS A 272 19.27 -18.77 2.12
CA LYS A 272 19.83 -18.29 3.39
C LYS A 272 20.79 -17.12 3.22
N VAL A 273 21.60 -17.13 2.17
CA VAL A 273 22.49 -16.01 1.83
C VAL A 273 21.67 -14.77 1.51
N ILE A 274 20.63 -14.90 0.70
CA ILE A 274 19.73 -13.79 0.36
C ILE A 274 19.01 -13.27 1.61
N ALA A 275 18.49 -14.15 2.47
CA ALA A 275 17.83 -13.75 3.71
C ALA A 275 18.78 -12.97 4.65
N SER A 276 20.04 -13.41 4.76
CA SER A 276 21.07 -12.72 5.56
C SER A 276 21.38 -11.34 4.98
N LYS A 277 21.55 -11.26 3.66
CA LYS A 277 21.78 -9.99 2.95
C LYS A 277 20.60 -9.03 3.11
N LEU A 278 19.37 -9.50 2.98
CA LEU A 278 18.17 -8.69 3.21
C LEU A 278 18.10 -8.17 4.64
N SER A 279 18.40 -9.01 5.63
CA SER A 279 18.45 -8.65 7.05
C SER A 279 19.45 -7.52 7.33
N GLU A 280 20.67 -7.61 6.76
CA GLU A 280 21.69 -6.56 6.85
C GLU A 280 21.22 -5.26 6.17
N LEU A 281 20.62 -5.36 4.99
CA LEU A 281 20.18 -4.18 4.23
C LEU A 281 19.07 -3.40 4.95
N ILE A 282 18.11 -4.08 5.60
CA ILE A 282 16.95 -3.41 6.20
C ILE A 282 17.05 -3.26 7.73
N ASP A 283 18.08 -3.81 8.37
CA ASP A 283 18.29 -3.80 9.84
C ASP A 283 17.13 -4.47 10.61
N ILE A 284 16.68 -5.64 10.12
CA ILE A 284 15.64 -6.47 10.75
C ILE A 284 16.16 -7.90 10.87
N LYS A 285 15.76 -8.64 11.91
CA LYS A 285 16.23 -10.00 12.13
C LYS A 285 15.84 -10.93 10.97
N VAL A 286 16.77 -11.82 10.61
CA VAL A 286 16.55 -12.84 9.56
C VAL A 286 15.29 -13.65 9.83
N ASP A 287 15.07 -14.06 11.09
CA ASP A 287 13.92 -14.88 11.49
C ASP A 287 12.58 -14.19 11.16
N ASP A 288 12.46 -12.88 11.43
CA ASP A 288 11.23 -12.12 11.16
C ASP A 288 10.92 -12.08 9.65
N ILE A 289 11.95 -11.89 8.82
CA ILE A 289 11.81 -11.88 7.35
C ILE A 289 11.41 -13.27 6.86
N TRP A 290 12.04 -14.32 7.42
CA TRP A 290 11.83 -15.72 7.06
C TRP A 290 10.42 -16.20 7.40
N ASP A 291 9.93 -15.88 8.60
CA ASP A 291 8.59 -16.26 9.06
C ASP A 291 7.51 -15.61 8.19
N MET A 292 7.63 -14.31 7.90
CA MET A 292 6.69 -13.59 7.04
C MET A 292 6.75 -14.09 5.58
N ALA A 293 7.93 -14.45 5.08
CA ALA A 293 8.07 -15.06 3.75
C ALA A 293 7.44 -16.46 3.67
N ASN A 294 7.56 -17.28 4.72
CA ASN A 294 6.91 -18.60 4.76
C ASN A 294 5.39 -18.51 4.80
N ILE A 295 4.83 -17.56 5.55
CA ILE A 295 3.38 -17.30 5.54
C ILE A 295 2.92 -16.95 4.13
N LEU A 296 3.66 -16.06 3.46
CA LEU A 296 3.35 -15.68 2.08
C LEU A 296 3.44 -16.87 1.11
N LEU A 297 4.47 -17.71 1.26
CA LEU A 297 4.63 -18.93 0.46
C LEU A 297 3.46 -19.90 0.64
N ILE A 298 3.05 -20.15 1.89
CA ILE A 298 1.91 -21.01 2.20
C ILE A 298 0.63 -20.45 1.56
N MET A 299 0.44 -19.12 1.62
CA MET A 299 -0.72 -18.48 1.00
C MET A 299 -0.68 -18.58 -0.53
N ALA A 300 0.50 -18.44 -1.14
CA ALA A 300 0.68 -18.55 -2.59
C ALA A 300 0.45 -19.98 -3.12
N ILE A 301 0.75 -21.01 -2.33
CA ILE A 301 0.49 -22.42 -2.68
C ILE A 301 -0.99 -22.80 -2.53
N GLN A 302 -1.74 -22.08 -1.71
CA GLN A 302 -3.15 -22.37 -1.42
C GLN A 302 -4.15 -21.69 -2.37
N GLU A 303 -3.70 -20.78 -3.24
CA GLU A 303 -4.50 -20.20 -4.34
C GLU A 303 -4.44 -21.07 -5.60
#